data_AF-A0A3B9USS9-F1
#
_entry.id   AF-A0A3B9USS9-F1
#
_cell.length_a   1.000
_cell.length_b   1.000
_cell.length_c   1.000
_cell.angle_alpha   90.00
_cell.angle_beta   90.00
_cell.angle_gamma   90.00
#
_symmetry.space_group_name_H-M   'P 1'
#
loop_
_entity.id
_entity.type
_entity.pdbx_description
1 polymer ?
#
loop_
_entity_poly.entity_id
_entity_poly.type
_entity_poly.pdbx_seq_one_letter_code
_entity_poly.pdbx_strand_id
1 'polypeptide(L)' 'MYTDNIVHIAADAGKIILENGGETYRVEETISKICEAYNIKTVENFVTPTIIVISILNENSETIT' A
#
# COMPACT_ATOMS: atom_id res chain seq x y z
N MET A 1 12.09 3.54 -11.40
CA MET A 1 10.69 4.03 -11.35
C MET A 1 10.45 4.74 -10.01
N TYR A 2 9.54 5.72 -9.89
CA TYR A 2 9.31 6.42 -8.58
C TYR A 2 8.43 5.58 -7.65
N THR A 3 8.94 4.43 -7.22
CA THR A 3 8.19 3.44 -6.44
C THR A 3 7.71 4.00 -5.10
N ASP A 4 8.50 4.88 -4.48
CA ASP A 4 8.17 5.64 -3.27
C ASP A 4 6.85 6.43 -3.40
N ASN A 5 6.68 7.17 -4.50
CA ASN A 5 5.45 7.92 -4.76
C ASN A 5 4.23 6.99 -4.87
N ILE A 6 4.39 5.79 -5.44
CA ILE A 6 3.30 4.82 -5.58
C ILE A 6 2.86 4.29 -4.20
N VAL A 7 3.82 4.02 -3.31
CA VAL A 7 3.52 3.59 -1.93
C VAL A 7 2.75 4.67 -1.19
N HIS A 8 3.19 5.93 -1.29
CA HIS A 8 2.47 7.06 -0.69
C HIS A 8 1.04 7.20 -1.22
N ILE A 9 0.83 7.08 -2.54
CA ILE A 9 -0.51 7.10 -3.15
C ILE A 9 -1.37 5.93 -2.64
N ALA A 10 -0.79 4.73 -2.53
CA ALA A 10 -1.50 3.56 -2.01
C ALA A 10 -1.90 3.75 -0.53
N ALA A 11 -1.00 4.30 0.29
CA ALA A 11 -1.28 4.64 1.69
C ALA A 11 -2.40 5.68 1.82
N ASP A 12 -2.38 6.75 1.02
CA ASP A 12 -3.41 7.79 1.01
C ASP A 12 -4.78 7.24 0.61
N ALA A 13 -4.82 6.39 -0.43
CA ALA A 13 -6.05 5.70 -0.83
C ALA A 13 -6.60 4.84 0.32
N GLY A 14 -5.71 4.10 1.00
CA GLY A 14 -6.10 3.30 2.15
C GLY A 14 -6.61 4.12 3.32
N LYS A 15 -5.97 5.25 3.62
CA LYS A 15 -6.39 6.20 4.65
C LYS A 15 -7.80 6.72 4.36
N ILE A 16 -8.08 7.15 3.12
CA ILE A 16 -9.41 7.63 2.73
C ILE A 16 -10.46 6.53 2.95
N ILE A 17 -10.16 5.28 2.60
CA ILE A 17 -11.08 4.15 2.82
C ILE A 17 -11.36 3.97 4.31
N LEU A 18 -10.33 3.98 5.17
CA LEU A 18 -10.50 3.87 6.63
C LEU A 18 -11.30 5.04 7.22
N GLU A 19 -10.99 6.27 6.81
CA GLU A 19 -11.69 7.48 7.27
C GLU A 19 -13.18 7.48 6.91
N ASN A 20 -13.56 6.71 5.89
CA ASN A 20 -14.95 6.52 5.47
C ASN A 20 -15.59 5.22 6.01
N GLY A 21 -14.98 4.58 7.03
CA GLY A 21 -15.52 3.38 7.67
C GLY A 21 -15.33 2.10 6.85
N GLY A 22 -14.38 2.10 5.92
CA GLY A 22 -14.01 0.90 5.18
C GLY A 22 -13.31 -0.12 6.07
N GLU A 23 -13.63 -1.40 5.85
CA GLU A 23 -13.00 -2.53 6.54
C GLU A 23 -11.51 -2.65 6.19
N THR A 24 -10.69 -3.06 7.15
CA THR A 24 -9.22 -3.12 7.00
C THR A 24 -8.77 -4.03 5.86
N TYR A 25 -9.39 -5.19 5.68
CA TYR A 25 -9.05 -6.11 4.58
C TYR A 25 -9.28 -5.48 3.19
N ARG A 26 -10.26 -4.57 3.06
CA ARG A 26 -10.52 -3.86 1.79
C ARG A 26 -9.44 -2.83 1.50
N VAL A 27 -8.87 -2.26 2.55
CA VAL A 27 -7.75 -1.33 2.46
C VAL A 27 -6.50 -2.08 2.01
N GLU A 28 -6.20 -3.21 2.65
CA GLU A 28 -5.09 -4.12 2.28
C GLU A 28 -5.19 -4.53 0.80
N GLU A 29 -6.38 -5.01 0.38
CA GLU A 29 -6.63 -5.39 -1.01
C GLU A 29 -6.44 -4.21 -1.99
N THR A 30 -6.87 -3.01 -1.60
CA THR A 30 -6.73 -1.81 -2.44
C THR A 30 -5.26 -1.42 -2.59
N ILE A 31 -4.49 -1.43 -1.50
CA ILE A 31 -3.05 -1.14 -1.52
C ILE A 31 -2.34 -2.13 -2.43
N SER A 32 -2.60 -3.43 -2.28
CA SER A 32 -2.00 -4.47 -3.13
C SER A 32 -2.34 -4.25 -4.61
N LYS A 33 -3.61 -3.98 -4.93
CA LYS A 33 -4.06 -3.72 -6.31
C LYS A 33 -3.41 -2.49 -6.94
N ILE A 34 -3.24 -1.40 -6.18
CA ILE A 34 -2.55 -0.21 -6.67
C ILE A 34 -1.11 -0.55 -7.00
N CYS A 35 -0.37 -1.17 -6.06
CA CYS A 35 1.02 -1.55 -6.27
C CYS A 35 1.20 -2.54 -7.45
N GLU A 36 0.33 -3.55 -7.56
CA GLU A 36 0.34 -4.51 -8.66
C GLU A 36 0.11 -3.87 -10.03
N ALA A 37 -0.77 -2.86 -10.13
CA ALA A 37 -1.01 -2.11 -11.36
C ALA A 37 0.24 -1.37 -11.86
N TYR A 38 1.17 -1.07 -10.95
CA TYR A 38 2.49 -0.51 -11.24
C TYR A 38 3.60 -1.57 -11.25
N ASN A 39 3.26 -2.86 -11.42
CA ASN A 39 4.20 -3.97 -11.54
C ASN A 39 5.11 -4.16 -10.29
N ILE A 40 4.68 -3.65 -9.12
CA ILE A 40 5.31 -3.90 -7.82
C ILE A 40 4.72 -5.20 -7.27
N LYS A 41 5.44 -6.30 -7.43
CA LYS A 41 4.90 -7.65 -7.16
C LYS A 41 5.06 -8.12 -5.73
N THR A 42 6.01 -7.53 -5.01
CA THR A 42 6.30 -7.89 -3.62
C THR A 42 5.79 -6.76 -2.75
N VAL A 43 4.59 -6.93 -2.21
CA VAL A 43 3.90 -5.95 -1.37
C VAL A 43 3.44 -6.68 -0.11
N GLU A 44 4.00 -6.31 1.02
CA GLU A 44 3.54 -6.72 2.33
C GLU A 44 2.81 -5.51 2.93
N ASN A 45 1.56 -5.67 3.31
CA ASN A 45 0.82 -4.62 4.00
C ASN A 45 0.07 -5.18 5.20
N PHE A 46 -0.12 -4.32 6.19
CA PHE A 46 -0.86 -4.64 7.39
C PHE A 46 -1.64 -3.43 7.83
N VAL A 47 -2.96 -3.59 7.94
CA VAL A 47 -3.86 -2.49 8.24
C VAL A 47 -4.66 -2.77 9.50
N THR A 48 -4.63 -1.79 10.39
CA THR A 48 -5.56 -1.66 11.51
C THR A 48 -6.38 -0.39 11.34
N PRO A 49 -7.47 -0.18 12.10
CA PRO A 49 -8.27 1.03 11.97
C PRO A 49 -7.48 2.35 12.18
N THR A 50 -6.31 2.29 12.82
CA THR A 50 -5.50 3.48 13.16
C THR A 50 -4.15 3.53 12.45
N ILE A 51 -3.65 2.41 11.92
CA ILE A 51 -2.30 2.30 11.36
C ILE A 51 -2.38 1.56 10.04
N ILE A 52 -1.76 2.12 9.01
CA ILE A 52 -1.45 1.47 7.74
C ILE A 52 0.07 1.30 7.69
N VAL A 53 0.53 0.06 7.51
CA VAL A 53 1.94 -0.25 7.24
C VAL A 53 2.01 -0.88 5.85
N ILE A 54 2.94 -0.40 5.03
CA ILE A 54 3.21 -0.92 3.70
C ILE A 54 4.71 -1.17 3.62
N SER A 55 5.12 -2.27 3.00
CA SER A 55 6.52 -2.57 2.71
C SER A 55 6.58 -3.20 1.33
N ILE A 56 7.48 -2.70 0.50
CA ILE A 56 7.66 -3.18 -0.86
C ILE A 56 9.13 -3.47 -1.15
N LEU A 57 9.37 -4.37 -2.10
CA LEU A 57 10.69 -4.59 -2.66
C LEU A 57 10.80 -3.90 -4.02
N ASN A 58 11.75 -2.98 -4.16
CA ASN A 58 12.00 -2.32 -5.43
C ASN A 58 12.84 -3.19 -6.39
N GLU A 59 12.99 -2.74 -7.63
CA GLU A 59 13.81 -3.40 -8.66
C GLU A 59 15.30 -3.57 -8.28
N ASN A 60 15.81 -2.74 -7.38
CA ASN A 60 17.17 -2.79 -6.85
C ASN A 60 17.31 -3.71 -5.63
N SER A 61 16.25 -4.45 -5.26
CA SER A 61 16.18 -5.24 -4.02
C SER A 61 16.30 -4.41 -2.73
N GLU A 62 15.95 -3.12 -2.80
CA GLU A 62 15.86 -2.25 -1.64
C GLU A 62 14.41 -2.27 -1.11
N THR A 63 14.27 -2.32 0.21
CA THR A 63 12.97 -2.23 0.88
C THR A 63 12.57 -0.76 1.04
N ILE A 64 11.33 -0.44 0.67
CA ILE A 64 10.72 0.88 0.89
C ILE A 64 9.47 0.66 1.76
N THR A 65 9.31 1.49 2.79
CA THR A 65 8.23 1.42 3.78
C THR A 65 7.48 2.74 3.81
#